data_AF-A0A963PLA6-F1
#
_entry.id   AF-A0A963PLA6-F1
#
_cell.length_a   1.000
_cell.length_b   1.000
_cell.length_c   1.000
_cell.angle_alpha   90.00
_cell.angle_beta   90.00
_cell.angle_gamma   90.00
#
_symmetry.space_group_name_H-M   'P 1'
#
loop_
_entity.id
_entity.type
_entity.pdbx_description
1 polymer ?
#
loop_
_entity_poly.entity_id
_entity_poly.type
_entity_poly.pdbx_seq_one_letter_code
_entity_poly.pdbx_strand_id
1 'polypeptide(L)' 'MIKRLTIAGLALLALAALGGCEKDQSAVANSRMAAQPPWDAAADPFVVPGWTSGDKASWLAEVNQRTQAQNEYLRIR' A
#
# COMPACT_ATOMS: atom_id res chain seq x y z
N MET A 1 39.79 -29.82 1.03
CA MET A 1 39.74 -28.39 1.43
C MET A 1 39.06 -27.53 0.37
N ILE A 2 39.41 -27.66 -0.91
CA ILE A 2 38.86 -26.87 -2.03
C ILE A 2 37.31 -26.94 -2.12
N LYS A 3 36.70 -28.13 -1.97
CA LYS A 3 35.23 -28.29 -1.99
C LYS A 3 34.49 -27.47 -0.91
N ARG A 4 35.08 -27.34 0.29
CA ARG A 4 34.48 -26.58 1.40
C ARG A 4 34.55 -25.08 1.15
N LEU A 5 35.63 -24.61 0.51
CA LEU A 5 35.81 -23.22 0.12
C LEU A 5 34.84 -22.80 -1.00
N THR A 6 34.59 -23.67 -1.99
CA THR A 6 33.58 -23.41 -3.04
C THR A 6 32.16 -23.33 -2.51
N ILE A 7 31.79 -24.17 -1.53
CA ILE A 7 30.44 -24.14 -0.93
C ILE A 7 30.26 -22.85 -0.12
N ALA A 8 31.26 -22.46 0.67
CA ALA A 8 31.22 -21.22 1.44
C ALA A 8 31.14 -19.97 0.53
N GLY A 9 31.87 -19.97 -0.59
CA GLY A 9 31.84 -18.88 -1.57
C GLY A 9 30.46 -18.71 -2.23
N LEU A 10 29.82 -19.81 -2.63
CA LEU A 10 28.48 -19.79 -3.22
C LEU A 10 27.41 -19.31 -2.22
N ALA A 11 27.53 -19.71 -0.95
CA ALA A 11 26.60 -19.28 0.10
C ALA A 11 26.68 -17.76 0.36
N LEU A 12 27.90 -17.19 0.37
CA LEU A 12 28.10 -15.74 0.52
C LEU A 12 27.54 -14.95 -0.66
N LEU A 13 27.70 -15.45 -1.88
CA LEU A 13 27.14 -14.84 -3.10
C LEU A 13 25.61 -14.84 -3.10
N ALA A 14 25.00 -15.94 -2.64
CA ALA A 14 23.54 -16.04 -2.51
C ALA A 14 22.99 -15.07 -1.45
N LEU A 15 23.69 -14.91 -0.32
CA LEU A 15 23.32 -13.95 0.74
C LEU A 15 23.43 -12.50 0.27
N ALA A 16 24.46 -12.17 -0.51
CA ALA A 16 24.62 -10.84 -1.09
C ALA A 16 23.52 -10.51 -2.12
N ALA A 17 23.04 -11.51 -2.87
CA ALA A 17 21.96 -11.34 -3.84
C ALA A 17 20.57 -11.13 -3.19
N LEU A 18 20.42 -11.43 -1.90
CA LEU A 18 19.19 -11.20 -1.13
C LEU A 18 19.13 -9.80 -0.49
N GLY A 19 20.17 -8.98 -0.66
CA GLY A 19 20.15 -7.58 -0.25
C GLY A 19 19.18 -6.78 -1.12
N GLY A 20 17.95 -6.62 -0.64
CA GLY A 20 16.91 -5.85 -1.31
C GLY A 20 17.33 -4.39 -1.47
N CYS A 21 17.40 -3.93 -2.73
CA CYS A 21 17.48 -2.50 -3.05
C CYS A 21 16.05 -1.97 -3.17
N GLU A 22 15.40 -1.71 -2.02
CA GLU A 22 14.15 -0.97 -2.04
C GLU A 22 14.41 0.52 -1.88
N LYS A 23 13.71 1.33 -2.67
CA LYS A 23 13.73 2.78 -2.51
C LYS A 23 13.12 3.10 -1.14
N ASP A 24 13.73 4.06 -0.47
CA ASP A 24 13.23 4.61 0.79
C ASP A 24 11.70 4.87 0.72
N GLN A 25 10.98 4.10 1.53
CA GLN A 25 9.53 4.17 1.73
C GLN A 25 9.15 5.11 2.88
N SER A 26 10.13 5.77 3.52
CA SER A 26 9.79 6.88 4.40
C SER A 26 9.08 7.92 3.54
N ALA A 27 7.76 7.98 3.75
CA ALA A 27 6.87 8.90 3.07
C ALA A 27 7.52 10.27 3.17
N VAL A 28 7.79 10.86 2.00
CA VAL A 28 8.40 12.17 1.83
C VAL A 28 7.90 13.05 2.97
N ALA A 29 8.79 13.54 3.83
CA ALA A 29 8.48 14.21 5.10
C ALA A 29 7.61 15.48 4.97
N ASN A 30 7.12 15.78 3.76
CA ASN A 30 6.21 16.86 3.38
C ASN A 30 5.01 16.38 2.54
N SER A 31 4.59 15.11 2.61
CA SER A 31 3.41 14.60 1.91
C SER A 31 2.08 15.06 2.52
N ARG A 32 2.06 16.18 3.25
CA ARG A 32 0.83 16.94 3.47
C ARG A 32 0.46 17.58 2.14
N MET A 33 0.00 16.74 1.21
CA MET A 33 -0.77 17.16 0.05
C MET A 33 -1.81 18.14 0.59
N ALA A 34 -1.81 19.37 0.07
CA ALA A 34 -2.76 20.39 0.49
C ALA A 34 -4.15 19.76 0.53
N ALA A 35 -4.85 19.89 1.67
CA ALA A 35 -6.01 19.08 2.01
C ALA A 35 -7.16 19.31 1.04
N GLN A 36 -7.12 18.65 -0.12
CA GLN A 36 -8.28 18.52 -0.98
C GLN A 36 -9.30 17.65 -0.25
N PRO A 37 -10.59 18.00 -0.32
CA PRO A 37 -11.61 17.13 0.22
C PRO A 37 -11.51 15.73 -0.41
N PRO A 38 -11.74 14.65 0.34
CA PRO A 38 -11.52 13.30 -0.18
C PRO A 38 -12.52 12.88 -1.28
N TRP A 39 -13.61 13.63 -1.44
CA TRP A 39 -14.55 13.48 -2.56
C TRP A 39 -14.13 14.25 -3.81
N ASP A 40 -13.09 15.08 -3.73
CA ASP A 40 -12.49 15.80 -4.86
C ASP A 40 -11.27 15.02 -5.37
N ALA A 41 -11.57 13.95 -6.11
CA ALA A 41 -10.56 13.11 -6.73
C ALA A 41 -10.07 13.72 -8.05
N ALA A 42 -8.77 13.61 -8.30
CA ALA A 42 -8.23 13.78 -9.64
C ALA A 42 -8.85 12.73 -10.59
N ALA A 43 -8.76 12.95 -11.90
CA ALA A 43 -9.24 11.98 -12.89
C ALA A 43 -8.58 10.61 -12.65
N ASP A 44 -9.36 9.66 -12.13
CA ASP A 44 -8.89 8.34 -11.71
C ASP A 44 -9.68 7.26 -12.49
N PRO A 45 -9.01 6.37 -13.25
CA PRO A 45 -9.68 5.31 -14.02
C PRO A 45 -10.28 4.20 -13.15
N PHE A 46 -10.00 4.19 -11.84
CA PHE A 46 -10.46 3.17 -10.90
C PHE A 46 -11.71 3.59 -10.10
N VAL A 47 -12.39 4.66 -10.51
CA VAL A 47 -13.66 5.06 -9.93
C VAL A 47 -14.79 4.13 -10.34
N VAL A 48 -15.79 3.98 -9.46
CA VAL A 48 -16.99 3.18 -9.75
C VAL A 48 -17.73 3.80 -10.95
N PRO A 49 -18.24 2.98 -11.90
CA PRO A 49 -19.00 3.50 -13.04
C PRO A 49 -20.17 4.39 -12.60
N GLY A 50 -20.28 5.58 -13.19
CA GLY A 50 -21.34 6.54 -12.90
C GLY A 50 -21.09 7.47 -11.70
N TRP A 51 -20.03 7.25 -10.93
CA TRP A 51 -19.61 8.19 -9.89
C TRP A 51 -18.85 9.38 -10.48
N THR A 52 -19.00 10.57 -9.89
CA THR A 52 -18.35 11.82 -10.37
C THR A 52 -17.61 12.51 -9.22
N SER A 53 -16.42 13.05 -9.52
CA SER A 53 -15.65 13.84 -8.56
C SER A 53 -16.42 15.08 -8.09
N GLY A 54 -16.29 15.42 -6.81
CA GLY A 54 -17.03 16.50 -6.16
C GLY A 54 -18.33 16.04 -5.47
N ASP A 55 -18.85 14.84 -5.79
CA ASP A 55 -20.06 14.33 -5.14
C ASP A 55 -19.76 13.73 -3.76
N LYS A 56 -19.82 14.61 -2.76
CA LYS A 56 -19.67 14.27 -1.34
C LYS A 56 -20.69 13.25 -0.85
N ALA A 57 -21.94 13.32 -1.33
CA ALA A 57 -23.02 12.50 -0.78
C ALA A 57 -22.85 11.04 -1.18
N SER A 58 -22.59 10.77 -2.47
CA SER A 58 -22.30 9.41 -2.93
C SER A 58 -20.99 8.87 -2.38
N TRP A 59 -19.95 9.72 -2.26
CA TRP A 59 -18.69 9.32 -1.64
C TRP A 59 -18.89 8.85 -0.18
N LEU A 60 -19.67 9.60 0.61
CA LEU A 60 -19.98 9.21 2.00
C LEU A 60 -20.81 7.92 2.06
N ALA A 61 -21.75 7.72 1.14
CA ALA A 61 -22.55 6.50 1.07
C ALA A 61 -21.67 5.27 0.85
N GLU A 62 -20.74 5.34 -0.11
CA GLU A 62 -19.77 4.29 -0.41
C GLU A 62 -18.83 4.00 0.76
N VAL A 63 -18.28 5.04 1.39
CA VAL A 63 -17.42 4.89 2.57
C VAL A 63 -18.18 4.23 3.71
N ASN A 64 -19.39 4.68 4.00
CA ASN A 64 -20.21 4.08 5.05
C ASN A 64 -20.47 2.61 4.75
N GLN A 65 -20.92 2.27 3.54
CA GLN A 65 -21.17 0.90 3.13
C GLN A 65 -19.94 0.00 3.29
N ARG A 66 -18.76 0.47 2.86
CA ARG A 66 -17.50 -0.28 2.98
C ARG A 66 -17.13 -0.52 4.44
N THR A 67 -17.26 0.51 5.28
CA THR A 67 -16.86 0.43 6.70
C THR A 67 -17.74 -0.54 7.50
N GLN A 68 -19.02 -0.73 7.11
CA GLN A 68 -19.91 -1.67 7.79
C GLN A 68 -19.40 -3.13 7.75
N ALA A 69 -18.61 -3.50 6.74
CA ALA A 69 -18.09 -4.87 6.60
C ALA A 69 -16.64 -5.04 7.08
N GLN A 70 -15.98 -3.96 7.52
CA GLN A 70 -14.57 -4.01 7.94
C GLN A 70 -14.37 -4.14 9.45
N ASN A 71 -15.40 -3.86 10.25
CA ASN A 71 -15.34 -4.04 11.69
C ASN A 71 -15.63 -5.49 12.04
N GLU A 72 -14.67 -6.37 11.83
CA GLU A 72 -14.63 -7.68 12.48
C GLU A 72 -14.30 -7.49 13.97
N TYR A 73 -15.23 -6.87 14.72
CA TYR A 73 -15.32 -7.09 16.16
C TYR A 73 -15.90 -8.49 16.37
N LEU A 74 -15.21 -9.51 15.86
CA LEU A 74 -15.27 -10.84 16.43
C LEU A 74 -14.64 -10.70 17.81
N ARG A 75 -15.44 -10.29 18.80
CA ARG A 75 -15.13 -10.53 20.20
C ARG A 75 -15.16 -12.04 20.38
N ILE A 76 -14.04 -12.70 20.06
CA ILE A 76 -13.82 -14.11 20.33
C ILE A 76 -14.03 -14.27 21.85
N ARG A 77 -15.09 -14.99 22.22
CA ARG A 77 -15.35 -15.39 23.60
C ARG A 77 -14.66 -16.73 23.83
#